data_AF-A0A9J6QIM9-F1
#
_entry.id   AF-A0A9J6QIM9-F1
#
_cell.length_a   1.000
_cell.length_b   1.000
_cell.length_c   1.000
_cell.angle_alpha   90.00
_cell.angle_beta   90.00
_cell.angle_gamma   90.00
#
_symmetry.space_group_name_H-M   'P 1'
#
loop_
_entity.id
_entity.type
_entity.pdbx_description
1 polymer ?
#
loop_
_entity_poly.entity_id
_entity_poly.type
_entity_poly.pdbx_seq_one_letter_code
_entity_poly.pdbx_strand_id
1 'polypeptide(L)'
;MREKKLRSFVGMGAVALAVILIILTITCFAVLTYVSADSEYKLSEKSRNAVSQYYEADAKANERLAEISALIKNKKSQDFIEKKGYNVTTAQGKDIVTFQVSIEKGKVLQVEAAFSTYDRVTILKWETENLLQEDNQ
;
A
#
# COMPACT_ATOMS: atom_id res chain seq x y z
N MET A 1 18.26 -1.56 -75.24
CA MET A 1 18.63 -2.19 -73.94
C MET A 1 18.85 -1.13 -72.83
N ARG A 2 17.84 -0.36 -72.41
CA ARG A 2 17.99 0.62 -71.28
C ARG A 2 16.91 0.55 -70.20
N GLU A 3 15.95 -0.37 -70.30
CA GLU A 3 14.82 -0.41 -69.35
C GLU A 3 15.06 -1.32 -68.14
N LYS A 4 16.01 -2.24 -68.21
CA LYS A 4 16.31 -3.18 -67.09
C LYS A 4 17.12 -2.56 -65.95
N LYS A 5 17.81 -1.42 -66.15
CA LYS A 5 18.67 -0.80 -65.12
C LYS A 5 17.89 0.03 -64.09
N LEU A 6 16.78 0.67 -64.49
CA LEU A 6 15.97 1.51 -63.58
C LEU A 6 15.20 0.69 -62.53
N ARG A 7 14.70 -0.50 -62.88
CA ARG A 7 14.05 -1.42 -61.91
C ARG A 7 15.00 -1.91 -60.82
N SER A 8 16.29 -2.06 -61.13
CA SER A 8 17.30 -2.47 -60.15
C SER A 8 17.68 -1.34 -59.18
N PHE A 9 17.69 -0.08 -59.65
CA PHE A 9 18.00 1.07 -58.79
C PHE A 9 16.82 1.47 -57.88
N VAL A 10 15.58 1.39 -58.37
CA VAL A 10 14.36 1.59 -57.56
C VAL A 10 14.22 0.51 -56.48
N GLY A 11 14.61 -0.73 -56.78
CA GLY A 11 14.60 -1.83 -55.80
C GLY A 11 15.53 -1.61 -54.61
N MET A 12 16.71 -1.01 -54.81
CA MET A 12 17.64 -0.73 -53.70
C MET A 12 17.13 0.36 -52.76
N GLY A 13 16.54 1.44 -53.29
CA GLY A 13 15.96 2.51 -52.47
C GLY A 13 14.76 2.05 -51.65
N ALA A 14 13.88 1.25 -52.25
CA ALA A 14 12.71 0.70 -51.56
C ALA A 14 13.09 -0.25 -50.41
N VAL A 15 14.11 -1.09 -50.60
CA VAL A 15 14.61 -1.98 -49.53
C VAL A 15 15.25 -1.19 -48.40
N ALA A 16 16.03 -0.14 -48.70
CA ALA A 16 16.61 0.72 -47.67
C ALA A 16 15.54 1.42 -46.81
N LEU A 17 14.48 1.94 -47.45
CA LEU A 17 13.35 2.53 -46.73
C LEU A 17 12.59 1.50 -45.89
N ALA A 18 12.38 0.29 -46.41
CA ALA A 18 11.75 -0.79 -45.66
C ALA A 18 12.55 -1.15 -44.41
N VAL A 19 13.89 -1.25 -44.52
CA VAL A 19 14.77 -1.53 -43.38
C VAL A 19 14.70 -0.41 -42.33
N ILE A 20 14.72 0.85 -42.75
CA ILE A 20 14.58 1.98 -41.81
C ILE A 20 13.24 1.92 -41.07
N LEU A 21 12.14 1.66 -41.78
CA LEU A 21 10.83 1.52 -41.14
C LEU A 21 10.79 0.36 -40.15
N ILE A 22 11.38 -0.79 -40.49
CA ILE A 22 11.48 -1.94 -39.58
C ILE A 22 12.27 -1.58 -38.33
N ILE A 23 13.38 -0.86 -38.47
CA ILE A 23 14.18 -0.42 -37.31
C ILE A 23 13.38 0.55 -36.44
N LEU A 24 12.64 1.48 -37.05
CA LEU A 24 11.78 2.42 -36.31
C LEU A 24 10.65 1.70 -35.57
N THR A 25 10.00 0.71 -36.18
CA THR A 25 8.95 -0.06 -35.51
C THR A 25 9.51 -0.89 -34.36
N ILE A 26 10.64 -1.58 -34.55
CA ILE A 26 11.31 -2.33 -33.47
C ILE A 26 11.70 -1.40 -32.32
N THR A 27 12.23 -0.20 -32.63
CA THR A 27 12.59 0.79 -31.62
C THR A 27 11.37 1.26 -30.84
N CYS A 28 10.26 1.57 -31.52
CA CYS A 28 9.02 1.95 -30.88
C CYS A 28 8.48 0.85 -29.95
N PHE A 29 8.48 -0.40 -30.42
CA PHE A 29 8.09 -1.55 -29.60
C PHE A 29 9.01 -1.71 -28.38
N ALA A 30 10.33 -1.58 -28.56
CA ALA A 30 11.29 -1.68 -27.45
C ALA A 30 11.10 -0.58 -26.40
N VAL A 31 10.84 0.66 -26.83
CA VAL A 31 10.56 1.78 -25.91
C VAL A 31 9.26 1.53 -25.16
N LEU A 32 8.20 1.08 -25.85
CA LEU A 32 6.94 0.76 -25.20
C LEU A 32 7.11 -0.36 -24.17
N THR A 33 7.87 -1.43 -24.50
CA THR A 33 8.21 -2.50 -23.56
C THR A 33 8.98 -1.97 -22.35
N TYR A 34 9.95 -1.07 -22.53
CA TYR A 34 10.70 -0.47 -21.43
C TYR A 34 9.79 0.36 -20.51
N VAL A 35 8.95 1.22 -21.09
CA VAL A 35 8.01 2.06 -20.34
C VAL A 35 7.00 1.19 -19.56
N SER A 36 6.49 0.14 -20.19
CA SER A 36 5.61 -0.84 -19.53
C SER A 36 6.33 -1.54 -18.37
N ALA A 37 7.55 -2.05 -18.58
CA ALA A 37 8.31 -2.73 -17.53
C ALA A 37 8.68 -1.80 -16.36
N ASP A 38 9.03 -0.55 -16.62
CA ASP A 38 9.30 0.46 -15.57
C ASP A 38 8.02 0.80 -14.78
N SER A 39 6.89 0.93 -15.47
CA SER A 39 5.59 1.14 -14.83
C SER A 39 5.19 -0.04 -13.95
N GLU A 40 5.32 -1.26 -14.47
CA GLU A 40 5.06 -2.50 -13.73
C GLU A 40 6.00 -2.66 -12.53
N TYR A 41 7.28 -2.32 -12.69
CA TYR A 41 8.26 -2.31 -11.60
C TYR A 41 7.85 -1.34 -10.49
N LYS A 42 7.54 -0.08 -10.83
CA LYS A 42 7.09 0.93 -9.86
C LYS A 42 5.80 0.54 -9.17
N LEU A 43 4.87 -0.10 -9.88
CA LEU A 43 3.62 -0.61 -9.30
C LEU A 43 3.90 -1.76 -8.31
N SER A 44 4.78 -2.69 -8.68
CA SER A 44 5.20 -3.79 -7.80
C SER A 44 5.87 -3.27 -6.54
N GLU A 45 6.76 -2.28 -6.66
CA GLU A 45 7.41 -1.65 -5.52
C GLU A 45 6.41 -0.97 -4.58
N LYS A 46 5.44 -0.22 -5.12
CA LYS A 46 4.36 0.39 -4.33
C LYS A 46 3.53 -0.67 -3.62
N SER A 47 3.19 -1.77 -4.30
CA SER A 47 2.44 -2.87 -3.70
C SER A 47 3.24 -3.51 -2.56
N ARG A 48 4.53 -3.77 -2.75
CA ARG A 48 5.42 -4.31 -1.72
C ARG A 48 5.50 -3.39 -0.50
N ASN A 49 5.68 -2.09 -0.73
CA ASN A 49 5.77 -1.11 0.34
C ASN A 49 4.43 -0.97 1.08
N ALA A 50 3.30 -1.00 0.38
CA ALA A 50 1.97 -0.95 1.01
C ALA A 50 1.74 -2.15 1.94
N VAL A 51 2.09 -3.36 1.49
CA VAL A 51 1.98 -4.58 2.29
C VAL A 51 2.92 -4.54 3.49
N SER A 52 4.18 -4.14 3.29
CA SER A 52 5.16 -4.02 4.37
C SER A 52 4.70 -3.05 5.45
N GLN A 53 4.19 -1.88 5.06
CA GLN A 53 3.72 -0.85 5.99
C GLN A 53 2.46 -1.28 6.73
N TYR A 54 1.55 -2.00 6.07
CA TYR A 54 0.38 -2.58 6.73
C TYR A 54 0.80 -3.51 7.88
N TYR A 55 1.73 -4.43 7.62
CA TYR A 55 2.21 -5.35 8.65
C TYR A 55 3.03 -4.65 9.74
N GLU A 56 3.74 -3.58 9.41
CA GLU A 56 4.42 -2.77 10.43
C GLU A 56 3.42 -2.07 11.36
N ALA A 57 2.31 -1.56 10.82
CA ALA A 57 1.24 -1.00 11.62
C ALA A 57 0.50 -2.05 12.46
N ASP A 58 0.29 -3.25 11.91
CA ASP A 58 -0.30 -4.39 12.63
C ASP A 58 0.58 -4.83 13.80
N ALA A 59 1.90 -4.93 13.59
CA ALA A 59 2.87 -5.21 14.65
C ALA A 59 2.82 -4.15 15.76
N LYS A 60 2.84 -2.86 15.39
CA LYS A 60 2.71 -1.75 16.36
C LYS A 60 1.38 -1.78 17.13
N ALA A 61 0.29 -2.19 16.48
CA ALA A 61 -1.00 -2.34 17.13
C ALA A 61 -0.98 -3.48 18.15
N ASN A 62 -0.39 -4.63 17.79
CA ASN A 62 -0.23 -5.77 18.69
C ASN A 62 0.68 -5.45 19.89
N GLU A 63 1.78 -4.73 19.68
CA GLU A 63 2.65 -4.27 20.78
C GLU A 63 1.88 -3.37 21.76
N ARG A 64 1.08 -2.43 21.26
CA ARG A 64 0.24 -1.55 22.09
C ARG A 64 -0.82 -2.34 22.86
N LEU A 65 -1.48 -3.31 22.22
CA LEU A 65 -2.43 -4.19 22.91
C LEU A 65 -1.76 -5.00 24.01
N ALA A 66 -0.55 -5.51 23.77
CA ALA A 66 0.22 -6.23 24.77
C ALA A 66 0.55 -5.32 25.96
N GLU A 67 1.01 -4.09 25.73
CA GLU A 67 1.23 -3.09 26.78
C GLU A 67 -0.04 -2.82 27.60
N ILE A 68 -1.17 -2.57 26.94
CA ILE A 68 -2.46 -2.30 27.59
C ILE A 68 -2.90 -3.51 28.43
N SER A 69 -2.78 -4.71 27.88
CA SER A 69 -3.14 -5.94 28.60
C SER A 69 -2.29 -6.15 29.87
N ALA A 70 -0.99 -5.83 29.80
CA ALA A 70 -0.09 -5.92 30.94
C ALA A 70 -0.40 -4.87 32.02
N LEU A 71 -0.82 -3.66 31.63
CA LEU A 71 -1.24 -2.61 32.57
C LEU A 71 -2.53 -2.99 33.32
N ILE A 72 -3.53 -3.51 32.59
CA ILE A 72 -4.80 -3.97 33.15
C ILE A 72 -4.58 -5.16 34.09
N LYS A 73 -3.73 -6.12 33.71
CA LYS A 73 -3.40 -7.30 34.54
C LYS A 73 -2.70 -6.93 35.86
N ASN A 74 -1.88 -5.89 35.84
CA ASN A 74 -1.19 -5.39 37.03
C ASN A 74 -2.06 -4.49 37.92
N LYS A 75 -3.39 -4.43 37.70
CA LYS A 75 -4.35 -3.60 38.46
C LYS A 75 -3.94 -2.13 38.55
N LYS A 76 -3.16 -1.61 37.59
CA LYS A 76 -2.97 -0.17 37.44
C LYS A 76 -4.15 0.34 36.62
N SER A 77 -5.12 0.90 37.36
CA SER A 77 -6.40 1.42 36.89
C SER A 77 -6.32 2.29 35.62
N GLN A 78 -7.50 2.42 34.99
CA GLN A 78 -7.89 3.30 33.87
C GLN A 78 -7.10 4.63 33.74
N ASP A 79 -6.72 5.26 34.86
CA ASP A 79 -5.89 6.47 34.95
C ASP A 79 -4.58 6.42 34.12
N PHE A 80 -3.95 5.26 33.93
CA PHE A 80 -2.72 5.16 33.15
C PHE A 80 -2.96 5.05 31.64
N ILE A 81 -4.16 4.61 31.24
CA ILE A 81 -4.54 4.42 29.84
C ILE A 81 -4.99 5.77 29.24
N GLU A 82 -5.74 6.59 30.00
CA GLU A 82 -6.06 7.97 29.61
C GLU A 82 -4.81 8.85 29.49
N LYS A 83 -3.83 8.67 30.38
CA LYS A 83 -2.58 9.45 30.38
C LYS A 83 -1.66 9.18 29.18
N LYS A 84 -1.87 8.08 28.46
CA LYS A 84 -1.20 7.76 27.19
C LYS A 84 -2.00 8.21 25.95
N GLY A 85 -3.15 8.87 26.11
CA GLY A 85 -3.96 9.39 25.01
C GLY A 85 -4.86 8.37 24.33
N TYR A 86 -5.18 7.26 25.00
CA TYR A 86 -6.12 6.26 24.50
C TYR A 86 -7.52 6.55 25.03
N ASN A 87 -8.53 6.52 24.15
CA ASN A 87 -9.92 6.67 24.57
C ASN A 87 -10.39 5.33 25.15
N VAL A 88 -10.73 5.32 26.44
CA VAL A 88 -11.29 4.16 27.14
C VAL A 88 -12.75 4.43 27.41
N THR A 89 -13.63 3.57 26.90
CA THR A 89 -15.05 3.64 27.22
C THR A 89 -15.42 2.37 27.97
N THR A 90 -15.84 2.51 29.22
CA THR A 90 -16.32 1.38 30.02
C THR A 90 -17.77 1.09 29.66
N ALA A 91 -18.02 -0.05 29.01
CA ALA A 91 -19.37 -0.50 28.71
C ALA A 91 -19.60 -1.88 29.35
N GLN A 92 -20.66 -2.00 30.17
CA GLN A 92 -21.12 -3.26 30.77
C GLN A 92 -20.03 -4.04 31.54
N GLY A 93 -19.18 -3.35 32.32
CA GLY A 93 -18.14 -3.98 33.13
C GLY A 93 -16.95 -4.54 32.34
N LYS A 94 -16.78 -4.11 31.08
CA LYS A 94 -15.60 -4.36 30.24
C LYS A 94 -14.98 -3.02 29.84
N ASP A 95 -13.66 -2.96 29.87
CA ASP A 95 -12.90 -1.79 29.42
C ASP A 95 -12.68 -1.88 27.91
N ILE A 96 -13.36 -1.04 27.13
CA ILE A 96 -13.15 -0.96 25.68
C ILE A 96 -12.10 0.10 25.41
N VAL A 97 -11.01 -0.29 24.77
CA VAL A 97 -9.95 0.63 24.35
C VAL A 97 -9.98 0.76 22.85
N THR A 98 -10.10 2.01 22.39
CA THR A 98 -10.08 2.36 20.98
C THR A 98 -8.82 3.18 20.68
N PHE A 99 -8.02 2.71 19.73
CA PHE A 99 -6.83 3.41 19.28
C PHE A 99 -6.61 3.27 17.78
N GLN A 100 -5.87 4.22 17.22
CA GLN A 100 -5.54 4.25 15.80
C GLN A 100 -4.02 4.14 15.61
N VAL A 101 -3.61 3.37 14.61
CA VAL A 101 -2.21 3.27 14.19
C VAL A 101 -2.08 3.79 12.77
N SER A 102 -1.30 4.85 12.58
CA SER A 102 -1.03 5.38 11.24
C SER A 102 -0.19 4.38 10.44
N ILE A 103 -0.66 4.06 9.23
CA ILE A 103 0.05 3.19 8.27
C ILE A 103 0.91 4.08 7.36
N GLU A 104 0.27 4.92 6.54
CA GLU A 104 0.88 5.97 5.71
C GLU A 104 -0.23 6.81 5.03
N LYS A 105 0.07 8.04 4.57
CA LYS A 105 -0.79 8.98 3.80
C LYS A 105 -2.30 8.70 3.87
N GLY A 106 -2.93 9.16 4.96
CA GLY A 106 -4.39 9.12 5.09
C GLY A 106 -4.96 7.71 5.30
N LYS A 107 -4.16 6.71 5.67
CA LYS A 107 -4.67 5.40 6.10
C LYS A 107 -4.29 5.11 7.54
N VAL A 108 -5.29 4.74 8.34
CA VAL A 108 -5.11 4.34 9.74
C VAL A 108 -5.71 2.96 9.96
N LEU A 109 -5.05 2.16 10.78
CA LEU A 109 -5.62 0.94 11.31
C LEU A 109 -6.38 1.29 12.59
N GLN A 110 -7.71 1.15 12.55
CA GLN A 110 -8.55 1.34 13.73
C GLN A 110 -8.67 0.00 14.45
N VAL A 111 -8.30 0.00 15.74
CA VAL A 111 -8.40 -1.17 16.61
C VAL A 111 -9.29 -0.83 17.79
N GLU A 112 -10.33 -1.65 17.96
CA GLU A 112 -11.22 -1.64 19.12
C GLU A 112 -11.09 -2.98 19.82
N ALA A 113 -10.62 -2.95 21.07
CA ALA A 113 -10.46 -4.14 21.88
C ALA A 113 -11.18 -3.99 23.21
N ALA A 114 -12.02 -4.97 23.54
CA ALA A 114 -12.65 -5.10 24.85
C ALA A 114 -11.78 -5.97 25.76
N PHE A 115 -11.40 -5.42 26.90
CA PHE A 115 -10.68 -6.10 27.96
C PHE A 115 -11.68 -6.48 29.06
N SER A 116 -11.75 -7.78 29.37
CA SER A 116 -12.50 -8.29 30.51
C SER A 116 -11.54 -8.49 31.69
N THR A 117 -12.03 -8.26 32.91
CA THR A 117 -11.34 -8.45 34.20
C THR A 117 -10.71 -9.84 34.40
N TYR A 118 -11.00 -10.80 33.52
CA TYR A 118 -10.57 -12.20 33.58
C TYR A 118 -9.67 -12.63 32.40
N ASP A 119 -8.72 -11.79 32.00
CA ASP A 119 -7.58 -12.17 31.13
C ASP A 119 -7.96 -12.51 29.66
N ARG A 120 -9.17 -12.14 29.21
CA ARG A 120 -9.57 -12.27 27.80
C ARG A 120 -9.66 -10.90 27.14
N VAL A 121 -8.85 -10.73 26.09
CA VAL A 121 -8.98 -9.64 25.12
C VAL A 121 -9.91 -10.12 24.02
N THR A 122 -10.97 -9.37 23.74
CA THR A 122 -11.85 -9.62 22.59
C THR A 122 -11.71 -8.44 21.63
N ILE A 123 -11.16 -8.70 20.45
CA ILE A 123 -11.09 -7.70 19.39
C ILE A 123 -12.52 -7.49 18.87
N LEU A 124 -13.02 -6.26 18.97
CA LEU A 124 -14.34 -5.86 18.48
C LEU A 124 -14.25 -5.35 17.04
N LYS A 125 -13.20 -4.61 16.71
CA LYS A 125 -12.98 -4.04 15.38
C LYS A 125 -11.48 -4.02 15.06
N TRP A 126 -11.12 -4.48 13.87
CA TRP A 126 -9.76 -4.41 13.33
C TRP A 126 -9.85 -4.12 11.85
N GLU A 127 -9.92 -2.84 11.49
CA GLU A 127 -10.19 -2.42 10.12
C GLU A 127 -9.32 -1.25 9.72
N THR A 128 -8.88 -1.24 8.46
CA THR A 128 -8.19 -0.09 7.88
C THR A 128 -9.22 0.95 7.48
N GLU A 129 -9.17 2.11 8.11
CA GLU A 129 -9.96 3.27 7.74
C GLU A 129 -9.08 4.19 6.88
N ASN A 130 -9.58 4.54 5.69
CA ASN A 130 -8.94 5.61 4.92
C ASN A 130 -9.46 6.94 5.50
N LEU A 131 -8.60 7.66 6.19
CA LEU A 131 -8.71 9.11 6.39
C LEU A 131 -8.47 9.82 5.05
N LEU A 132 -9.33 9.56 4.06
CA LEU A 132 -9.48 10.50 2.96
C LEU A 132 -10.13 11.72 3.59
N GLN A 133 -9.36 12.80 3.72
CA GLN A 133 -9.99 14.11 3.75
C GLN A 133 -10.89 14.19 2.52
N GLU A 134 -12.17 14.52 2.75
CA GLU A 134 -12.93 15.32 1.81
C GLU A 134 -12.10 16.57 1.48
N ASP A 135 -11.14 16.44 0.56
CA ASP A 135 -10.66 17.58 -0.21
C ASP A 135 -11.70 17.76 -1.33
N ASN A 136 -12.82 18.34 -0.89
CA ASN A 136 -13.77 19.02 -1.74
C ASN A 136 -13.06 20.25 -2.30
N GLN A 137 -12.53 20.18 -3.52
CA GLN A 137 -12.64 21.24 -4.55
C GLN A 137 -12.08 20.82 -5.91
#